data_AF-A0A794CRC4-F1
#
_entry.id   AF-A0A794CRC4-F1
#
_cell.length_a   1.000
_cell.length_b   1.000
_cell.length_c   1.000
_cell.angle_alpha   90.00
_cell.angle_beta   90.00
_cell.angle_gamma   90.00
#
_symmetry.space_group_name_H-M   'P 1'
#
loop_
_entity.id
_entity.type
_entity.pdbx_description
1 polymer ?
#
loop_
_entity_poly.entity_id
_entity_poly.type
_entity_poly.pdbx_seq_one_letter_code
_entity_poly.pdbx_strand_id
1 'polypeptide(L)' 'EVRIITDGRINFIEPSTGLEKKGNSKGSMLLIWRPFISPRRMFTTVSKAALMAIGQGVRRAA' A
#
# COMPACT_ATOMS: atom_id res chain seq x y z
N GLU A 1 12.56 -2.62 -3.50
CA GLU A 1 11.58 -2.48 -4.60
C GLU A 1 10.69 -1.29 -4.29
N VAL A 2 10.57 -0.32 -5.21
CA VAL A 2 9.58 0.74 -5.06
C VAL A 2 8.26 0.22 -5.61
N ARG A 3 7.17 0.29 -4.83
CA ARG A 3 5.84 -0.09 -5.31
C ARG A 3 4.94 1.13 -5.43
N ILE A 4 4.47 1.36 -6.64
CA ILE A 4 3.60 2.48 -6.99
C ILE A 4 2.16 1.97 -7.01
N ILE A 5 1.27 2.67 -6.33
CA ILE A 5 -0.16 2.35 -6.33
C ILE A 5 -0.81 3.09 -7.50
N THR A 6 -1.48 2.34 -8.37
CA THR A 6 -2.26 2.86 -9.51
C THR A 6 -3.75 2.85 -9.18
N ASP A 7 -4.55 3.56 -9.99
CA ASP A 7 -6.02 3.54 -9.93
C ASP A 7 -6.62 4.03 -8.61
N GLY A 8 -5.93 4.94 -7.94
CA GLY A 8 -6.42 5.62 -6.75
C GLY A 8 -5.33 5.89 -5.71
N ARG A 9 -5.77 6.32 -4.52
CA ARG A 9 -4.91 6.56 -3.36
C ARG A 9 -5.36 5.73 -2.17
N ILE A 10 -4.43 5.38 -1.31
CA ILE A 10 -4.70 4.81 0.01
C ILE A 10 -4.64 5.90 1.07
N ASN A 11 -5.49 5.77 2.09
CA ASN A 11 -5.50 6.61 3.27
C ASN A 11 -4.93 5.80 4.45
N PHE A 12 -4.27 6.49 5.38
CA PHE A 12 -3.92 5.89 6.66
C PHE A 12 -5.13 5.88 7.60
N ILE A 13 -5.16 4.90 8.50
CA ILE A 13 -6.13 4.82 9.58
C ILE A 13 -5.64 5.66 10.74
N GLU A 14 -6.48 6.55 11.24
CA GLU A 14 -6.19 7.31 12.46
C GLU A 14 -6.34 6.38 13.68
N PRO A 15 -5.29 6.24 14.53
CA PRO A 15 -5.31 5.26 15.62
C PRO A 15 -6.40 5.50 16.67
N SER A 16 -6.75 6.77 16.94
CA SER A 16 -7.72 7.14 17.97
C SER A 16 -9.17 6.87 17.55
N THR A 17 -9.49 7.04 16.26
CA THR A 17 -10.84 6.89 15.73
C THR A 17 -11.04 5.55 15.03
N GLY A 18 -9.96 4.90 14.58
CA GLY A 18 -10.02 3.72 13.74
C GLY A 18 -10.56 3.98 12.33
N LEU A 19 -10.79 5.26 11.98
CA LEU A 19 -11.35 5.68 10.71
C LEU A 19 -10.25 6.09 9.73
N GLU A 20 -10.57 6.05 8.45
CA GLU A 20 -9.69 6.61 7.42
C GLU A 20 -9.52 8.12 7.62
N LYS A 21 -8.28 8.57 7.70
CA LYS A 21 -7.95 9.99 7.68
C LYS A 21 -8.04 10.50 6.25
N LYS A 22 -9.20 11.04 5.88
CA LYS A 22 -9.46 11.63 4.56
C LYS A 22 -8.78 13.01 4.46
N GLY A 23 -7.73 13.13 3.65
CA GLY A 23 -6.96 14.37 3.49
C GLY A 23 -5.72 14.20 2.60
N ASN A 24 -5.02 15.30 2.27
CA ASN A 24 -3.92 15.31 1.29
C ASN A 24 -2.64 14.62 1.80
N SER A 25 -2.52 13.30 1.58
CA SER A 25 -1.23 12.62 1.55
C SER A 25 -0.63 12.78 0.14
N LYS A 26 0.04 13.90 -0.17
CA LYS A 26 0.70 14.04 -1.49
C LYS A 26 1.61 12.83 -1.70
N GLY A 27 1.27 12.01 -2.70
CA GLY A 27 2.08 10.90 -3.18
C GLY A 27 2.32 9.79 -2.16
N SER A 28 1.29 9.02 -1.80
CA SER A 28 1.43 7.77 -1.03
C SER A 28 2.28 6.74 -1.81
N MET A 29 3.58 7.00 -1.91
CA MET A 29 4.59 6.14 -2.48
C MET A 29 5.05 5.21 -1.38
N LEU A 30 4.77 3.92 -1.55
CA LEU A 30 5.19 2.90 -0.61
C LEU A 30 6.55 2.36 -1.05
N LEU A 31 7.58 2.64 -0.26
CA LEU A 31 8.87 1.98 -0.43
C LEU A 31 8.83 0.62 0.29
N ILE A 32 8.92 -0.47 -0.47
CA ILE A 32 9.07 -1.81 0.09
C ILE A 32 10.55 -2.19 -0.02
N TRP A 33 11.31 -1.96 1.04
CA TRP A 33 12.72 -2.31 1.05
C TRP A 33 12.90 -3.83 1.03
N ARG A 34 13.45 -4.34 -0.07
CA ARG A 34 13.75 -5.76 -0.29
C ARG A 34 15.14 -5.85 -0.93
N PRO A 35 16.22 -5.85 -0.12
CA PRO A 35 17.58 -5.74 -0.62
C PRO A 35 18.05 -7.01 -1.35
N PHE A 36 17.46 -8.17 -1.03
CA PHE A 36 17.88 -9.48 -1.53
C PHE A 36 16.74 -10.18 -2.29
N ILE A 37 16.36 -9.65 -3.45
CA ILE A 37 15.39 -10.32 -4.36
C ILE A 37 16.04 -10.63 -5.71
N SER A 38 15.75 -11.82 -6.24
CA SER A 38 16.14 -12.24 -7.59
C SER A 38 14.88 -12.64 -8.37
N PRO A 39 14.59 -12.02 -9.53
CA PRO A 39 15.32 -10.90 -10.13
C PRO A 39 15.16 -9.60 -9.32
N ARG A 40 16.14 -8.69 -9.44
CA ARG A 40 16.08 -7.35 -8.82
C ARG A 40 14.92 -6.56 -9.42
N ARG A 41 13.89 -6.26 -8.62
CA ARG A 41 12.78 -5.38 -9.02
C ARG A 41 13.02 -3.96 -8.50
N MET A 42 13.34 -3.03 -9.40
CA MET A 42 13.54 -1.62 -9.05
C MET A 42 12.20 -0.92 -8.78
N PHE A 43 11.24 -1.06 -9.71
CA PHE A 43 9.90 -0.49 -9.61
C PHE A 43 8.85 -1.52 -10.04
N THR A 44 7.72 -1.56 -9.33
CA THR A 44 6.50 -2.26 -9.78
C THR A 44 5.26 -1.45 -9.45
N THR A 45 4.16 -1.80 -10.12
CA THR A 45 2.86 -1.18 -9.91
C THR A 45 1.87 -2.19 -9.32
N VAL A 46 0.87 -1.69 -8.60
CA VAL A 46 -0.29 -2.47 -8.15
C VAL A 46 -1.51 -1.56 -8.14
N SER A 47 -2.65 -2.04 -8.65
CA SER A 47 -3.89 -1.28 -8.56
C SER A 47 -4.39 -1.22 -7.12
N LYS A 48 -5.03 -0.11 -6.75
CA LYS A 48 -5.65 0.05 -5.43
C LYS A 48 -6.61 -1.10 -5.12
N ALA A 49 -7.43 -1.52 -6.09
CA ALA A 49 -8.39 -2.59 -5.91
C ALA A 49 -7.72 -3.93 -5.55
N ALA A 50 -6.66 -4.30 -6.27
CA ALA A 50 -5.89 -5.52 -5.99
C ALA A 50 -5.23 -5.46 -4.60
N LEU A 51 -4.64 -4.32 -4.25
CA LEU A 51 -4.03 -4.12 -2.93
C LEU A 51 -5.04 -4.31 -1.80
N MET A 52 -6.25 -3.73 -1.93
CA MET A 52 -7.29 -3.84 -0.91
C MET A 52 -7.83 -5.28 -0.78
N ALA A 53 -8.01 -5.99 -1.90
CA ALA A 53 -8.47 -7.39 -1.90
C ALA A 53 -7.47 -8.30 -1.16
N ILE A 54 -6.17 -8.14 -1.42
CA ILE A 54 -5.10 -8.88 -0.72
C ILE A 54 -5.13 -8.53 0.78
N GLY A 55 -5.21 -7.25 1.12
CA GLY A 55 -5.20 -6.78 2.50
C GLY A 55 -6.37 -7.28 3.34
N GLN A 56 -7.56 -7.45 2.75
CA GLN A 56 -8.72 -8.02 3.45
C GLN A 56 -8.47 -9.45 3.95
N GLY A 57 -7.74 -10.27 3.20
CA GLY A 57 -7.37 -11.62 3.63
C GLY A 57 -6.46 -11.61 4.86
N VAL A 58 -5.49 -10.69 4.89
CA VAL A 58 -4.56 -10.53 6.02
C VAL A 58 -5.26 -10.01 7.27
N ARG A 59 -6.15 -9.01 7.13
CA ARG A 59 -6.86 -8.39 8.27
C ARG A 59 -7.86 -9.34 8.94
N ARG A 60 -8.38 -10.34 8.24
CA ARG A 60 -9.25 -11.38 8.83
C ARG A 60 -8.47 -12.42 9.63
N ALA A 61 -7.16 -12.54 9.41
CA ALA A 61 -6.30 -13.51 10.07
C ALA A 61 -5.54 -12.92 11.28
N ALA A 62 -5.66 -11.61 11.52
CA ALA A 62 -5.06 -10.88 12.63
C ALA A 62 -6.13 -10.44 13.63
#